data_AF-A0A7W1C1S2-F1
#
_entry.id   AF-A0A7W1C1S2-F1
#
_cell.length_a   1.000
_cell.length_b   1.000
_cell.length_c   1.000
_cell.angle_alpha   90.00
_cell.angle_beta   90.00
_cell.angle_gamma   90.00
#
_symmetry.space_group_name_H-M   'P 1'
#
loop_
_entity.id
_entity.type
_entity.pdbx_description
1 polymer ?
#
loop_
_entity_poly.entity_id
_entity_poly.type
_entity_poly.pdbx_seq_one_letter_code
_entity_poly.pdbx_strand_id
1 'polypeptide(L)'
;MRIAVAFTLVVVGCAPTIKPLPRAADELPPLPVEEVSIITTPPPAGEPAGAQPRVTLNASRADVRVLIDALAQIAGVSVVMDRSVRGTVAVRFDNLPAIEALHAVIDAAGLAIERGVEKPWSESVFYQPPVNVNTAPAGVISARFGVSGKLADWIVKSRPVLFITDP
;
A
#
# COMPACT_ATOMS: atom_id res chain seq x y z
N MET A 1 -28.06 73.40 -4.14
CA MET A 1 -28.62 73.30 -2.78
C MET A 1 -29.93 72.53 -2.84
N ARG A 2 -30.02 71.34 -2.20
CA ARG A 2 -31.26 70.54 -1.95
C ARG A 2 -31.97 70.00 -3.24
N ILE A 3 -32.28 68.69 -3.38
CA ILE A 3 -33.31 67.83 -2.72
C ILE A 3 -34.73 68.25 -3.15
N ALA A 4 -35.69 67.40 -3.58
CA ALA A 4 -35.83 65.92 -3.56
C ALA A 4 -36.42 65.37 -4.91
N VAL A 5 -36.24 64.09 -5.30
CA VAL A 5 -37.09 62.89 -4.99
C VAL A 5 -38.60 63.06 -5.27
N ALA A 6 -39.12 62.35 -6.28
CA ALA A 6 -40.27 61.43 -6.21
C ALA A 6 -40.81 61.07 -7.61
N PHE A 7 -40.78 59.80 -8.00
CA PHE A 7 -41.69 59.26 -9.01
C PHE A 7 -41.96 57.78 -8.74
N THR A 8 -43.21 57.46 -8.41
CA THR A 8 -43.63 56.11 -7.98
C THR A 8 -44.93 55.74 -8.70
N LEU A 9 -44.89 54.74 -9.59
CA LEU A 9 -46.04 53.89 -9.88
C LEU A 9 -45.60 52.57 -10.53
N VAL A 10 -46.46 51.56 -10.48
CA VAL A 10 -46.08 50.13 -10.40
C VAL A 10 -46.94 49.26 -11.32
N VAL A 11 -46.32 48.65 -12.36
CA VAL A 11 -46.78 47.46 -13.16
C VAL A 11 -48.08 47.75 -13.99
N VAL A 12 -48.58 47.04 -15.03
CA VAL A 12 -48.43 45.69 -15.65
C VAL A 12 -48.36 45.82 -17.19
N GLY A 13 -47.73 44.93 -17.99
CA GLY A 13 -46.82 43.83 -17.66
C GLY A 13 -46.85 42.56 -18.55
N CYS A 14 -47.26 42.60 -19.84
CA CYS A 14 -47.39 41.39 -20.67
C CYS A 14 -46.29 41.17 -21.74
N ALA A 15 -45.65 39.99 -21.65
CA ALA A 15 -44.97 39.21 -22.70
C ALA A 15 -44.17 39.89 -23.83
N PRO A 16 -42.83 39.77 -23.78
CA PRO A 16 -42.01 39.33 -24.91
C PRO A 16 -41.64 37.83 -24.77
N THR A 17 -41.49 37.13 -25.89
CA THR A 17 -41.08 35.71 -25.91
C THR A 17 -39.64 35.53 -25.42
N ILE A 18 -39.47 35.11 -24.18
CA ILE A 18 -38.20 34.61 -23.66
C ILE A 18 -37.98 33.22 -24.26
N LYS A 19 -36.93 33.06 -25.08
CA LYS A 19 -36.43 31.71 -25.45
C LYS A 19 -36.10 30.98 -24.14
N PRO A 20 -36.56 29.73 -23.92
CA PRO A 20 -36.10 28.96 -22.79
C PRO A 20 -34.59 28.79 -22.90
N LEU A 21 -33.84 29.36 -21.95
CA LEU A 21 -32.43 29.07 -21.80
C LEU A 21 -32.30 27.57 -21.56
N PRO A 22 -31.42 26.85 -22.28
CA PRO A 22 -31.18 25.44 -21.99
C PRO A 22 -30.74 25.31 -20.54
N ARG A 23 -31.35 24.40 -19.79
CA ARG A 23 -30.89 24.09 -18.43
C ARG A 23 -29.48 23.52 -18.53
N ALA A 24 -28.49 24.25 -18.03
CA ALA A 24 -27.15 23.74 -17.82
C ALA A 24 -27.15 22.81 -16.59
N ALA A 25 -27.77 21.64 -16.77
CA ALA A 25 -27.78 20.53 -15.84
C ALA A 25 -27.35 19.27 -16.62
N ASP A 26 -26.64 18.39 -15.93
CA ASP A 26 -26.30 17.03 -16.36
C ASP A 26 -25.45 16.87 -17.64
N GLU A 27 -24.46 17.76 -17.82
CA GLU A 27 -23.15 17.31 -18.31
C GLU A 27 -22.01 18.08 -17.62
N LEU A 28 -21.71 17.67 -16.38
CA LEU A 28 -20.34 17.78 -15.88
C LEU A 28 -19.46 16.95 -16.83
N PRO A 29 -18.32 17.45 -17.33
CA PRO A 29 -17.43 16.62 -18.12
C PRO A 29 -17.03 15.42 -17.25
N PRO A 30 -17.14 14.17 -17.76
CA PRO A 30 -16.68 13.02 -17.00
C PRO A 30 -15.20 13.25 -16.71
N LEU A 31 -14.85 13.33 -15.42
CA LEU A 31 -13.45 13.34 -15.02
C LEU A 31 -12.81 12.10 -15.65
N PRO A 32 -11.69 12.22 -16.38
CA PRO A 32 -11.03 11.05 -16.93
C PRO A 32 -10.55 10.22 -15.74
N VAL A 33 -11.31 9.15 -15.46
CA VAL A 33 -10.85 8.07 -14.60
C VAL A 33 -9.80 7.34 -15.43
N GLU A 34 -8.58 7.87 -15.40
CA GLU A 34 -7.40 7.15 -15.83
C GLU A 34 -7.27 5.95 -14.88
N GLU A 35 -7.91 4.84 -15.28
CA GLU A 35 -7.71 3.55 -14.63
C GLU A 35 -6.22 3.23 -14.75
N VAL A 36 -5.48 3.44 -13.67
CA VAL A 36 -4.07 3.10 -13.56
C VAL A 36 -3.96 1.59 -13.52
N SER A 37 -4.07 0.98 -14.71
CA SER A 37 -3.88 -0.44 -14.94
C SER A 37 -2.41 -0.74 -14.74
N ILE A 38 -2.03 -1.04 -13.50
CA ILE A 38 -0.70 -1.49 -13.14
C ILE A 38 -0.52 -2.91 -13.67
N ILE A 39 -0.26 -3.03 -14.98
CA ILE A 39 0.22 -4.26 -15.61
C ILE A 39 1.67 -4.45 -15.15
N THR A 40 1.83 -4.87 -13.90
CA THR A 40 3.10 -5.37 -13.38
C THR A 40 3.37 -6.72 -14.05
N THR A 41 4.04 -6.66 -15.19
CA THR A 41 4.77 -7.81 -15.72
C THR A 41 5.86 -8.12 -14.69
N PRO A 42 5.80 -9.25 -13.96
CA PRO A 42 6.83 -9.57 -12.99
C PRO A 42 8.18 -9.70 -13.70
N PRO A 43 9.30 -9.32 -13.05
CA PRO A 43 10.63 -9.52 -13.62
C PRO A 43 10.83 -10.98 -14.07
N PRO A 44 11.50 -11.24 -15.20
CA PRO A 44 11.68 -12.59 -15.71
C PRO A 44 12.41 -13.45 -14.67
N ALA A 45 11.78 -14.56 -14.28
CA ALA A 45 12.34 -15.51 -13.33
C ALA A 45 13.48 -16.31 -13.98
N GLY A 46 14.68 -15.71 -14.03
CA GLY A 46 15.88 -16.29 -14.65
C GLY A 46 17.20 -15.78 -14.04
N GLU A 47 17.31 -14.48 -13.77
CA GLU A 47 18.50 -13.91 -13.13
C GLU A 47 18.76 -14.47 -11.71
N PRO A 48 20.04 -14.70 -11.34
CA PRO A 48 20.40 -15.16 -10.00
C PRO A 48 20.10 -14.09 -8.95
N ALA A 49 19.26 -14.43 -7.95
CA ALA A 49 18.66 -13.55 -6.95
C ALA A 49 19.62 -12.94 -5.89
N GLY A 50 20.85 -12.65 -6.28
CA GLY A 50 21.86 -11.92 -5.48
C GLY A 50 22.72 -10.95 -6.30
N ALA A 51 22.55 -10.89 -7.62
CA ALA A 51 23.27 -9.95 -8.47
C ALA A 51 22.60 -8.56 -8.44
N GLN A 52 23.05 -7.69 -7.53
CA GLN A 52 22.55 -6.30 -7.49
C GLN A 52 22.97 -5.55 -8.77
N PRO A 53 22.04 -4.82 -9.43
CA PRO A 53 22.38 -4.01 -10.59
C PRO A 53 23.36 -2.89 -10.18
N ARG A 54 24.36 -2.64 -11.03
CA ARG A 54 25.37 -1.60 -10.81
C ARG A 54 25.10 -0.38 -11.69
N VAL A 55 25.38 0.80 -11.15
CA VAL A 55 25.18 2.09 -11.79
C VAL A 55 26.49 2.88 -11.87
N THR A 56 26.73 3.45 -13.05
CA THR A 56 27.70 4.52 -13.28
C THR A 56 26.91 5.73 -13.78
N LEU A 57 26.86 6.80 -12.99
CA LEU A 57 26.09 8.00 -13.33
C LEU A 57 26.78 9.26 -12.85
N ASN A 58 26.51 10.38 -13.52
CA ASN A 58 26.98 11.70 -13.14
C ASN A 58 25.78 12.67 -13.15
N ALA A 59 25.30 13.01 -11.96
CA ALA A 59 24.18 13.92 -11.77
C ALA A 59 24.71 15.27 -11.28
N SER A 60 24.54 16.33 -12.08
CA SER A 60 24.94 17.70 -11.73
C SER A 60 23.70 18.57 -11.51
N ARG A 61 23.44 18.98 -10.25
CA ARG A 61 22.24 19.75 -9.87
C ARG A 61 20.93 19.03 -10.28
N ALA A 62 20.86 17.73 -10.05
CA ALA A 62 19.64 16.94 -10.25
C ALA A 62 18.69 17.13 -9.07
N ASP A 63 17.37 17.14 -9.32
CA ASP A 63 16.36 17.13 -8.25
C ASP A 63 16.42 15.81 -7.47
N VAL A 64 16.41 15.91 -6.13
CA VAL A 64 16.54 14.77 -5.22
C VAL A 64 15.44 13.73 -5.43
N ARG A 65 14.19 14.14 -5.71
CA ARG A 65 13.07 13.21 -5.90
C ARG A 65 13.26 12.38 -7.16
N VAL A 66 13.64 13.03 -8.26
CA VAL A 66 13.85 12.39 -9.57
C VAL A 66 15.02 11.42 -9.51
N LEU A 67 16.09 11.78 -8.79
CA LEU A 67 17.25 10.91 -8.63
C LEU A 67 16.96 9.70 -7.73
N ILE A 68 16.21 9.87 -6.63
CA ILE A 68 15.77 8.78 -5.74
C ILE A 68 14.84 7.82 -6.49
N ASP A 69 13.86 8.34 -7.24
CA ASP A 69 12.91 7.54 -8.01
C ASP A 69 13.62 6.71 -9.11
N ALA A 70 14.50 7.34 -9.90
CA ALA A 70 15.29 6.64 -10.91
C ALA A 70 16.18 5.54 -10.31
N LEU A 71 16.83 5.79 -9.16
CA LEU A 71 17.65 4.79 -8.47
C LEU A 71 16.81 3.67 -7.85
N ALA A 72 15.63 3.98 -7.32
CA ALA A 72 14.69 3.00 -6.78
C ALA A 72 14.18 2.04 -7.87
N GLN A 73 13.81 2.59 -9.04
CA GLN A 73 13.42 1.81 -10.21
C GLN A 73 14.55 0.88 -10.71
N ILE A 74 15.79 1.39 -10.80
CA ILE A 74 16.95 0.57 -11.20
C ILE A 74 17.26 -0.52 -10.15
N ALA A 75 17.11 -0.21 -8.86
CA ALA A 75 17.30 -1.17 -7.77
C ALA A 75 16.12 -2.16 -7.59
N GLY A 76 15.01 -1.99 -8.31
CA GLY A 76 13.81 -2.83 -8.18
C GLY A 76 13.05 -2.67 -6.86
N VAL A 77 13.16 -1.51 -6.19
CA VAL A 77 12.54 -1.25 -4.88
C VAL A 77 11.46 -0.18 -4.96
N SER A 78 10.36 -0.38 -4.23
CA SER A 78 9.32 0.64 -4.06
C SER A 78 9.68 1.62 -2.94
N VAL A 79 9.72 2.92 -3.25
CA VAL A 79 10.04 3.99 -2.27
C VAL A 79 8.90 5.01 -2.22
N VAL A 80 8.53 5.44 -1.02
CA VAL A 80 7.57 6.53 -0.79
C VAL A 80 8.34 7.74 -0.24
N MET A 81 8.21 8.89 -0.91
CA MET A 81 8.89 10.14 -0.54
C MET A 81 7.89 11.20 -0.06
N ASP A 82 8.06 11.68 1.17
CA ASP A 82 7.24 12.78 1.71
C ASP A 82 7.35 14.07 0.87
N ARG A 83 6.35 14.97 0.98
CA ARG A 83 6.25 16.26 0.28
C ARG A 83 7.35 17.27 0.66
N SER A 84 8.03 17.07 1.79
CA SER A 84 9.20 17.83 2.23
C SER A 84 10.47 17.52 1.42
N VAL A 85 10.60 16.31 0.85
CA VAL A 85 11.76 15.91 0.04
C VAL A 85 11.85 16.81 -1.20
N ARG A 86 12.78 17.76 -1.15
CA ARG A 86 13.03 18.82 -2.14
C ARG A 86 14.48 19.25 -2.07
N GLY A 87 15.03 19.69 -3.20
CA GLY A 87 16.39 20.22 -3.29
C GLY A 87 17.14 19.63 -4.48
N THR A 88 18.36 20.10 -4.71
CA THR A 88 19.21 19.61 -5.79
C THR A 88 20.54 19.09 -5.26
N VAL A 89 20.91 17.88 -5.65
CA VAL A 89 22.21 17.27 -5.30
C VAL A 89 23.13 17.20 -6.52
N ALA A 90 24.42 17.07 -6.27
CA ALA A 90 25.42 16.73 -7.27
C ALA A 90 26.19 15.49 -6.80
N VAL A 91 26.09 14.39 -7.54
CA VAL A 91 26.72 13.10 -7.20
C VAL A 91 27.29 12.45 -8.45
N ARG A 92 28.38 11.70 -8.26
CA ARG A 92 28.98 10.86 -9.31
C ARG A 92 29.27 9.49 -8.72
N PHE A 93 28.71 8.46 -9.34
CA PHE A 93 28.94 7.06 -9.00
C PHE A 93 29.64 6.36 -10.16
N ASP A 94 30.55 5.45 -9.82
CA ASP A 94 31.31 4.64 -10.77
C ASP A 94 31.22 3.18 -10.33
N ASN A 95 30.55 2.35 -11.14
CA ASN A 95 30.40 0.91 -10.93
C ASN A 95 29.82 0.50 -9.54
N LEU A 96 28.96 1.34 -8.95
CA LEU A 96 28.43 1.18 -7.60
C LEU A 96 27.10 0.39 -7.61
N PRO A 97 26.81 -0.51 -6.65
CA PRO A 97 25.49 -1.15 -6.53
C PRO A 97 24.35 -0.12 -6.37
N ALA A 98 23.21 -0.35 -7.03
CA ALA A 98 22.12 0.62 -7.07
C ALA A 98 21.53 0.94 -5.69
N ILE A 99 21.51 -0.01 -4.75
CA ILE A 99 21.03 0.22 -3.37
C ILE A 99 22.03 1.07 -2.56
N GLU A 100 23.33 0.90 -2.79
CA GLU A 100 24.38 1.71 -2.15
C GLU A 100 24.38 3.14 -2.72
N ALA A 101 24.19 3.28 -4.03
CA ALA A 101 23.97 4.57 -4.68
C ALA A 101 22.71 5.29 -4.15
N LEU A 102 21.61 4.56 -3.94
CA LEU A 102 20.38 5.10 -3.36
C LEU A 102 20.60 5.60 -1.93
N HIS A 103 21.23 4.81 -1.06
CA HIS A 103 21.58 5.24 0.29
C HIS A 103 22.50 6.47 0.27
N ALA A 104 23.54 6.48 -0.56
CA ALA A 104 24.47 7.61 -0.67
C ALA A 104 23.79 8.91 -1.14
N VAL A 105 22.76 8.85 -1.99
CA VAL A 105 21.95 10.03 -2.36
C VAL A 105 21.08 10.51 -1.19
N ILE A 106 20.50 9.60 -0.43
CA ILE A 106 19.64 9.91 0.73
C ILE A 106 20.47 10.55 1.85
N ASP A 107 21.64 9.97 2.17
CA ASP A 107 22.60 10.51 3.13
C ASP A 107 23.12 11.90 2.70
N ALA A 108 23.50 12.06 1.42
CA ALA A 108 23.99 13.33 0.87
C ALA A 108 22.90 14.42 0.80
N ALA A 109 21.63 14.05 0.79
CA ALA A 109 20.49 14.96 0.90
C ALA A 109 20.09 15.28 2.35
N GLY A 110 20.73 14.65 3.35
CA GLY A 110 20.37 14.80 4.77
C GLY A 110 19.02 14.17 5.13
N LEU A 111 18.58 13.16 4.37
CA LEU A 111 17.30 12.48 4.54
C LEU A 111 17.47 11.18 5.35
N ALA A 112 16.38 10.66 5.92
CA ALA A 112 16.36 9.40 6.66
C ALA A 112 15.39 8.39 6.02
N ILE A 113 15.69 7.10 6.14
CA ILE A 113 14.82 6.00 5.67
C ILE A 113 14.03 5.43 6.84
N GLU A 114 12.75 5.75 6.92
CA GLU A 114 11.83 5.11 7.86
C GLU A 114 11.36 3.76 7.32
N ARG A 115 11.81 2.66 7.95
CA ARG A 115 11.32 1.31 7.63
C ARG A 115 9.97 1.06 8.30
N GLY A 116 8.90 1.58 7.70
CA GLY A 116 7.55 1.42 8.23
C GLY A 116 6.43 1.60 7.22
N VAL A 117 5.96 0.50 6.63
CA VAL A 117 4.51 0.27 6.68
C VAL A 117 4.25 -0.34 8.04
N GLU A 118 4.05 0.50 9.05
CA GLU A 118 3.56 0.04 10.35
C GLU A 118 2.18 -0.54 10.12
N LYS A 119 2.07 -1.88 10.18
CA LYS A 119 0.80 -2.57 9.99
C LYS A 119 -0.06 -2.26 11.22
N PRO A 120 -1.23 -1.60 11.09
CA PRO A 120 -2.08 -1.28 12.24
C PRO A 120 -2.77 -2.53 12.82
N TRP A 121 -2.65 -3.68 12.15
CA TRP A 121 -2.91 -5.00 12.70
C TRP A 121 -1.60 -5.64 13.17
N SER A 122 -1.64 -6.26 14.35
CA SER A 122 -0.57 -7.14 14.80
C SER A 122 -0.36 -8.29 13.81
N GLU A 123 0.86 -8.83 13.77
CA GLU A 123 1.18 -10.01 12.98
C GLU A 123 0.23 -11.16 13.34
N SER A 124 -0.39 -11.79 12.34
CA SER A 124 -1.50 -12.72 12.53
C SER A 124 -1.08 -13.96 13.32
N VAL A 125 -1.24 -13.91 14.64
CA VAL A 125 -1.08 -15.07 15.52
C VAL A 125 -2.20 -16.06 15.20
N PHE A 126 -1.90 -16.99 14.30
CA PHE A 126 -2.76 -18.12 13.99
C PHE A 126 -2.88 -19.02 15.23
N TYR A 127 -3.89 -18.76 16.06
CA TYR A 127 -4.33 -19.70 17.09
C TYR A 127 -4.60 -21.05 16.42
N GLN A 128 -3.68 -22.01 16.57
CA GLN A 128 -3.92 -23.35 16.05
C GLN A 128 -5.12 -23.94 16.78
N PRO A 129 -6.12 -24.49 16.07
CA PRO A 129 -7.38 -24.91 16.67
C PRO A 129 -7.17 -25.85 17.87
N PRO A 130 -7.96 -25.69 18.95
CA PRO A 130 -7.80 -26.49 20.16
C PRO A 130 -8.01 -27.97 19.85
N VAL A 131 -6.95 -28.76 20.04
CA VAL A 131 -6.94 -30.18 19.68
C VAL A 131 -7.71 -31.01 20.71
N ASN A 132 -8.81 -31.63 20.28
CA ASN A 132 -9.64 -32.44 21.16
C ASN A 132 -8.95 -33.78 21.52
N VAL A 133 -8.51 -33.89 22.78
CA VAL A 133 -7.83 -35.07 23.35
C VAL A 133 -8.71 -36.33 23.31
N ASN A 134 -10.04 -36.19 23.22
CA ASN A 134 -10.98 -37.31 23.09
C ASN A 134 -11.06 -37.88 21.67
N THR A 135 -10.56 -37.16 20.66
CA THR A 135 -10.65 -37.55 19.25
C THR A 135 -9.27 -37.79 18.63
N ALA A 136 -8.29 -36.91 18.92
CA ALA A 136 -6.97 -36.91 18.26
C ALA A 136 -6.18 -38.23 18.43
N PRO A 137 -5.43 -38.71 17.43
CA PRO A 137 -4.61 -39.91 17.57
C PRO A 137 -3.43 -39.70 18.53
N ALA A 138 -2.91 -40.79 19.12
CA ALA A 138 -1.85 -40.74 20.14
C ALA A 138 -0.62 -39.91 19.70
N GLY A 139 -0.17 -40.06 18.45
CA GLY A 139 0.95 -39.28 17.90
C GLY A 139 0.71 -37.78 17.81
N VAL A 140 -0.54 -37.33 17.67
CA VAL A 140 -0.89 -35.90 17.73
C VAL A 140 -0.92 -35.42 19.18
N ILE A 141 -1.37 -36.25 20.13
CA ILE A 141 -1.36 -35.91 21.56
C ILE A 141 0.08 -35.77 22.08
N SER A 142 0.98 -36.69 21.75
CA SER A 142 2.41 -36.57 22.12
C SER A 142 3.08 -35.36 21.47
N ALA A 143 2.88 -35.13 20.17
CA ALA A 143 3.48 -34.00 19.46
C ALA A 143 2.93 -32.63 19.90
N ARG A 144 1.68 -32.56 20.38
CA ARG A 144 1.05 -31.30 20.81
C ARG A 144 1.27 -30.95 22.28
N PHE A 145 1.32 -31.94 23.16
CA PHE A 145 1.41 -31.74 24.61
C PHE A 145 2.74 -32.18 25.22
N GLY A 146 3.72 -32.63 24.43
CA GLY A 146 5.04 -33.04 24.89
C GLY A 146 5.05 -34.34 25.71
N VAL A 147 3.95 -35.11 25.70
CA VAL A 147 3.82 -36.35 26.49
C VAL A 147 4.48 -37.54 25.80
N SER A 148 4.96 -38.51 26.59
CA SER A 148 5.57 -39.73 26.06
C SER A 148 4.54 -40.57 25.28
N GLY A 149 5.01 -41.31 24.26
CA GLY A 149 4.13 -42.17 23.45
C GLY A 149 3.30 -43.15 24.28
N LYS A 150 3.92 -43.80 25.28
CA LYS A 150 3.23 -44.71 26.22
C LYS A 150 2.11 -44.03 27.02
N LEU A 151 2.26 -42.75 27.37
CA LEU A 151 1.21 -41.98 28.04
C LEU A 151 0.10 -41.56 27.06
N ALA A 152 0.45 -41.15 25.83
CA ALA A 152 -0.53 -40.86 24.79
C ALA A 152 -1.37 -42.10 24.40
N ASP A 153 -0.73 -43.27 24.28
CA ASP A 153 -1.37 -44.58 24.12
C ASP A 153 -2.36 -44.87 25.26
N TRP A 154 -1.95 -44.62 26.51
CA TRP A 154 -2.81 -44.81 27.68
C TRP A 154 -4.01 -43.85 27.64
N ILE A 155 -3.80 -42.56 27.32
CA ILE A 155 -4.88 -41.57 27.17
C ILE A 155 -5.89 -42.01 26.11
N VAL A 156 -5.45 -42.55 24.97
CA VAL A 156 -6.36 -43.06 23.92
C VAL A 156 -7.13 -44.30 24.38
N LYS A 157 -6.47 -45.21 25.12
CA LYS A 157 -7.08 -46.47 25.62
C LYS A 157 -8.00 -46.26 26.83
N SER A 158 -7.78 -45.23 27.63
CA SER A 158 -8.57 -44.85 28.80
C SER A 158 -9.67 -43.83 28.51
N ARG A 159 -10.01 -43.61 27.23
CA ARG A 159 -11.17 -42.78 26.86
C ARG A 159 -12.46 -43.39 27.42
N PRO A 160 -13.39 -42.57 27.96
CA PRO A 160 -14.75 -43.03 28.13
C PRO A 160 -15.31 -43.35 26.74
N VAL A 161 -15.85 -44.56 26.56
CA VAL A 161 -16.72 -44.84 25.42
C VAL A 161 -17.97 -44.00 25.62
N LEU A 162 -18.07 -42.90 24.89
CA LEU A 162 -19.31 -42.13 24.83
C LEU A 162 -20.33 -43.02 24.13
N PHE A 163 -21.31 -43.52 24.88
CA PHE A 163 -22.42 -44.33 24.38
C PHE A 163 -23.43 -43.47 23.59
N ILE A 164 -22.93 -42.77 22.58
CA ILE A 164 -23.71 -42.25 21.47
C ILE A 164 -23.71 -43.37 20.45
N THR A 165 -24.76 -44.19 20.47
CA THR A 165 -25.00 -45.20 19.44
C THR A 165 -25.12 -44.53 18.09
N ASP A 166 -24.35 -45.00 17.10
CA ASP A 166 -24.68 -44.76 15.69
C ASP A 166 -26.10 -45.30 15.39
N PRO A 167 -26.87 -44.63 14.52
CA PRO A 167 -28.22 -45.06 14.10
C PRO A 167 -28.20 -46.18 13.04
#